data_AF-A0AAW1UQ54-F1
#
_entry.id   AF-A0AAW1UQ54-F1
#
_cell.length_a   1.000
_cell.length_b   1.000
_cell.length_c   1.000
_cell.angle_alpha   90.00
_cell.angle_beta   90.00
_cell.angle_gamma   90.00
#
_symmetry.space_group_name_H-M   'P 1'
#
loop_
_entity.id
_entity.type
_entity.pdbx_description
1 polymer ?
#
loop_
_entity_poly.entity_id
_entity_poly.type
_entity_poly.pdbx_seq_one_letter_code
_entity_poly.pdbx_strand_id
1 'polypeptide(L)'
;MVAKRDTFIGTFGARYYKSHREKPSVNVTYRKIRELARLLIEGKKLTPSVKNFVHPLKPQNFDLLISVTKSISNHDEMHDVYKSASTALNKGTTIKQCCQTTILSVLKKVALRGYNGRSLSKLIESEWRFEVSNHAANDLNSEKGN
;
A
#
# COMPACT_ATOMS: atom_id res chain seq x y z
N MET A 1 -8.52 -4.78 16.41
CA MET A 1 -8.10 -4.77 14.99
C MET A 1 -7.72 -3.35 14.59
N VAL A 2 -6.47 -3.11 14.18
CA VAL A 2 -5.97 -1.78 13.76
C VAL A 2 -6.81 -1.17 12.62
N ALA A 3 -7.30 -2.02 11.70
CA ALA A 3 -8.22 -1.62 10.63
C ALA A 3 -9.50 -0.92 11.11
N LYS A 4 -10.09 -1.35 12.24
CA LYS A 4 -11.34 -0.78 12.76
C LYS A 4 -11.16 0.61 13.36
N ARG A 5 -9.93 0.98 13.73
CA ARG A 5 -9.60 2.26 14.35
C ARG A 5 -9.11 3.31 13.35
N ASP A 6 -8.88 2.90 12.10
CA ASP A 6 -8.41 3.79 11.05
C ASP A 6 -9.55 4.12 10.07
N THR A 7 -9.98 5.39 10.10
CA THR A 7 -11.09 5.87 9.28
C THR A 7 -10.82 5.70 7.79
N PHE A 8 -9.58 5.89 7.34
CA PHE A 8 -9.23 5.78 5.92
C PHE A 8 -9.33 4.33 5.43
N ILE A 9 -8.78 3.37 6.19
CA ILE A 9 -8.88 1.94 5.84
C ILE A 9 -10.36 1.51 5.76
N GLY A 10 -11.19 1.99 6.69
CA GLY A 10 -12.64 1.76 6.66
C GLY A 10 -13.31 2.33 5.41
N THR A 11 -13.04 3.60 5.07
CA THR A 11 -13.58 4.25 3.87
C THR A 11 -13.11 3.56 2.58
N PHE A 12 -11.84 3.17 2.49
CA PHE A 12 -11.30 2.41 1.37
C PHE A 12 -12.04 1.09 1.20
N GLY A 13 -12.21 0.33 2.29
CA GLY A 13 -12.92 -0.95 2.28
C GLY A 13 -14.39 -0.81 1.84
N ALA A 14 -15.12 0.15 2.42
CA ALA A 14 -16.52 0.41 2.05
C ALA A 14 -16.67 0.78 0.57
N ARG A 15 -15.74 1.58 0.04
CA ARG A 15 -15.72 1.95 -1.37
C ARG A 15 -15.41 0.75 -2.26
N TYR A 16 -14.37 -0.02 -1.93
CA TYR A 16 -13.95 -1.18 -2.71
C TYR A 16 -15.06 -2.22 -2.81
N TYR A 17 -15.75 -2.46 -1.69
CA TYR A 17 -16.93 -3.32 -1.63
C TYR A 17 -18.08 -2.81 -2.51
N LYS A 18 -18.39 -1.50 -2.45
CA LYS A 18 -19.47 -0.91 -3.26
C LYS A 18 -19.21 -1.02 -4.76
N SER A 19 -17.95 -0.96 -5.18
CA SER A 19 -17.54 -1.08 -6.59
C SER A 19 -17.62 -2.51 -7.13
N HIS A 20 -17.69 -3.54 -6.27
CA HIS A 20 -17.72 -4.94 -6.68
C HIS A 20 -18.83 -5.64 -5.89
N ARG A 21 -20.04 -5.73 -6.43
CA ARG A 21 -21.23 -6.18 -5.66
C ARG A 21 -21.43 -7.71 -5.60
N GLU A 22 -20.50 -8.51 -6.11
CA GLU A 22 -20.61 -9.97 -6.18
C GLU A 22 -20.06 -10.67 -4.92
N LYS A 23 -20.56 -11.86 -4.53
CA LYS A 23 -20.10 -12.61 -3.33
C LYS A 23 -18.57 -12.78 -3.20
N PRO A 24 -17.79 -13.04 -4.28
CA PRO A 24 -16.33 -13.07 -4.22
C PRO A 24 -15.70 -11.75 -3.72
N SER A 25 -16.39 -10.62 -3.89
CA SER A 25 -15.88 -9.29 -3.54
C SER A 25 -15.73 -9.07 -2.05
N VAL A 26 -16.55 -9.71 -1.21
CA VAL A 26 -16.47 -9.57 0.26
C VAL A 26 -15.11 -10.07 0.73
N ASN A 27 -14.73 -11.27 0.28
CA ASN A 27 -13.46 -11.89 0.65
C ASN A 27 -12.26 -11.10 0.12
N VAL A 28 -12.33 -10.61 -1.12
CA VAL A 28 -11.29 -9.76 -1.71
C VAL A 28 -11.17 -8.43 -0.94
N THR A 29 -12.30 -7.82 -0.58
CA THR A 29 -12.32 -6.59 0.21
C THR A 29 -11.66 -6.79 1.57
N TYR A 30 -11.99 -7.87 2.29
CA TYR A 30 -11.36 -8.18 3.57
C TYR A 30 -9.86 -8.43 3.44
N ARG A 31 -9.43 -9.11 2.37
CA ARG A 31 -7.99 -9.29 2.07
C ARG A 31 -7.31 -7.93 1.91
N LYS A 32 -7.88 -7.01 1.14
CA LYS A 32 -7.35 -5.64 0.96
C LYS A 32 -7.34 -4.83 2.26
N ILE A 33 -8.40 -4.87 3.06
CA ILE A 33 -8.44 -4.19 4.37
C ILE A 33 -7.33 -4.71 5.30
N ARG A 34 -7.16 -6.03 5.37
CA ARG A 34 -6.09 -6.65 6.17
C ARG A 34 -4.70 -6.28 5.66
N GLU A 35 -4.55 -6.20 4.35
CA GLU A 35 -3.33 -5.81 3.68
C GLU A 35 -2.91 -4.37 4.07
N LEU A 36 -3.84 -3.41 4.05
CA LEU A 36 -3.60 -2.03 4.50
C LEU A 36 -3.32 -1.96 6.00
N ALA A 37 -4.01 -2.77 6.79
CA ALA A 37 -3.79 -2.83 8.24
C ALA A 37 -2.38 -3.34 8.59
N ARG A 38 -1.86 -4.32 7.84
CA ARG A 38 -0.48 -4.81 7.99
C ARG A 38 0.53 -3.70 7.68
N LEU A 39 0.32 -2.96 6.60
CA LEU A 39 1.17 -1.82 6.23
C LEU A 39 1.16 -0.75 7.34
N LEU A 40 0.00 -0.43 7.93
CA LEU A 40 -0.08 0.51 9.06
C LEU A 40 0.66 0.02 10.31
N ILE A 41 0.52 -1.27 10.64
CA ILE A 41 1.19 -1.88 11.80
C ILE A 41 2.70 -1.81 11.61
N GLU A 42 3.19 -2.17 10.44
CA GLU A 42 4.62 -2.18 10.15
C GLU A 42 5.19 -0.75 10.09
N GLY A 43 4.45 0.19 9.48
CA GLY A 43 4.82 1.61 9.50
C GLY A 43 4.91 2.19 10.90
N LYS A 44 4.07 1.73 11.84
CA LYS A 44 4.15 2.12 13.26
C LYS A 44 5.38 1.59 13.97
N LYS A 45 5.86 0.40 13.60
CA LYS A 45 7.09 -0.17 14.16
C LYS A 45 8.31 0.58 13.68
N LEU A 46 8.39 0.86 12.38
CA LEU A 46 9.52 1.58 11.77
C LEU A 46 9.52 3.06 12.15
N THR A 47 8.35 3.68 12.33
CA THR A 47 8.24 5.10 12.67
C THR A 47 7.07 5.33 13.64
N PRO A 48 7.35 5.46 14.95
CA PRO A 48 6.32 5.64 15.98
C PRO A 48 5.43 6.88 15.81
N SER A 49 5.86 7.88 15.03
CA SER A 49 5.06 9.08 14.71
C SER A 49 3.87 8.79 13.79
N VAL A 50 3.84 7.62 13.12
CA VAL A 50 2.73 7.19 12.25
C VAL A 50 1.50 6.88 13.09
N LYS A 51 0.50 7.76 13.08
CA LYS A 51 -0.75 7.54 13.85
C LYS A 51 -1.84 6.82 13.04
N ASN A 52 -1.95 7.16 11.75
CA ASN A 52 -3.00 6.70 10.84
C ASN A 52 -2.43 6.39 9.44
N PHE A 53 -3.23 5.73 8.60
CA PHE A 53 -2.84 5.32 7.25
C PHE A 53 -2.62 6.48 6.28
N VAL A 54 -3.19 7.66 6.56
CA VAL A 54 -2.98 8.85 5.71
C VAL A 54 -1.56 9.39 5.85
N HIS A 55 -0.92 9.20 7.01
CA HIS A 55 0.46 9.65 7.24
C HIS A 55 1.47 9.08 6.23
N PRO A 56 1.64 7.74 6.10
CA PRO A 56 2.58 7.18 5.13
C PRO A 56 2.19 7.47 3.68
N LEU A 57 0.93 7.79 3.39
CA LEU A 57 0.50 8.18 2.04
C LEU A 57 0.93 9.61 1.63
N LYS A 58 1.60 10.37 2.49
CA LYS A 58 2.13 11.68 2.08
C LYS A 58 3.36 11.49 1.18
N PRO A 59 3.54 12.29 0.12
CA PRO A 59 4.69 12.18 -0.79
C PRO A 59 6.04 12.23 -0.07
N GLN A 60 6.16 13.09 0.94
CA GLN A 60 7.37 13.22 1.79
C GLN A 60 7.72 11.97 2.60
N ASN A 61 6.80 11.00 2.69
CA ASN A 61 6.99 9.73 3.40
C ASN A 61 7.11 8.56 2.41
N PHE A 62 7.52 8.83 1.17
CA PHE A 62 7.69 7.80 0.14
C PHE A 62 8.72 6.73 0.56
N ASP A 63 9.85 7.15 1.12
CA ASP A 63 10.89 6.23 1.59
C ASP A 63 10.38 5.31 2.70
N LEU A 64 9.53 5.84 3.60
CA LEU A 64 8.85 5.04 4.60
C LEU A 64 7.96 3.96 3.96
N LEU A 65 7.25 4.27 2.87
CA LEU A 65 6.45 3.27 2.15
C LEU A 65 7.32 2.18 1.53
N ILE A 66 8.52 2.52 1.04
CA ILE A 66 9.49 1.55 0.53
C ILE A 66 9.97 0.65 1.67
N SER A 67 10.45 1.21 2.77
CA SER A 67 10.94 0.44 3.93
C SER A 67 9.86 -0.47 4.52
N VAL A 68 8.63 0.05 4.65
CA VAL A 68 7.50 -0.77 5.09
C VAL A 68 7.22 -1.89 4.11
N THR A 69 7.28 -1.62 2.80
CA THR A 69 7.04 -2.63 1.77
C THR A 69 8.08 -3.73 1.85
N LYS A 70 9.37 -3.37 1.93
CA LYS A 70 10.49 -4.29 2.12
C LYS A 70 10.29 -5.19 3.35
N SER A 71 9.91 -4.61 4.48
CA SER A 71 9.62 -5.38 5.70
C SER A 71 8.46 -6.37 5.51
N ILE A 72 7.31 -5.95 4.96
CA ILE A 72 6.15 -6.85 4.82
C ILE A 72 6.33 -7.93 3.74
N SER A 73 7.23 -7.74 2.78
CA SER A 73 7.60 -8.74 1.78
C SER A 73 8.79 -9.61 2.18
N ASN A 74 9.28 -9.44 3.42
CA ASN A 74 10.45 -10.15 3.96
C ASN A 74 11.67 -10.01 3.03
N HIS A 75 11.97 -8.77 2.63
CA HIS A 75 13.21 -8.43 1.92
C HIS A 75 14.42 -8.79 2.78
N ASP A 76 15.36 -9.49 2.19
CA ASP A 76 16.66 -9.80 2.77
C ASP A 76 17.66 -8.75 2.30
N GLU A 77 18.07 -7.85 3.19
CA GLU A 77 19.00 -6.77 2.85
C GLU A 77 20.41 -7.27 2.50
N MET A 78 20.82 -8.45 2.99
CA MET A 78 22.14 -9.00 2.67
C MET A 78 22.23 -9.50 1.23
N HIS A 79 21.15 -10.11 0.74
CA HIS A 79 21.10 -10.73 -0.58
C HIS A 79 20.32 -9.89 -1.61
N ASP A 80 19.65 -8.84 -1.16
CA ASP A 80 18.74 -7.99 -1.93
C ASP A 80 17.58 -8.76 -2.60
N VAL A 81 17.04 -9.76 -1.90
CA VAL A 81 16.00 -10.68 -2.41
C VAL A 81 14.71 -10.58 -1.60
N TYR A 82 13.56 -10.66 -2.27
CA TYR A 82 12.24 -10.72 -1.66
C TYR A 82 11.71 -12.15 -1.52
N LYS A 83 11.57 -12.63 -0.27
CA LYS A 83 10.91 -13.94 -0.01
C LYS A 83 9.42 -13.94 -0.35
N SER A 84 8.82 -12.77 -0.54
CA SER A 84 7.45 -12.64 -1.06
C SER A 84 7.38 -11.59 -2.17
N ALA A 85 8.11 -11.86 -3.26
CA ALA A 85 8.16 -11.02 -4.45
C ALA A 85 6.77 -10.61 -5.00
N SER A 86 5.82 -11.55 -5.06
CA SER A 86 4.43 -11.27 -5.46
C SER A 86 3.75 -10.23 -4.55
N THR A 87 4.06 -10.22 -3.25
CA THR A 87 3.55 -9.23 -2.30
C THR A 87 4.17 -7.86 -2.57
N ALA A 88 5.47 -7.79 -2.85
CA ALA A 88 6.17 -6.54 -3.18
C ALA A 88 5.64 -5.90 -4.48
N LEU A 89 5.48 -6.68 -5.55
CA LEU A 89 4.95 -6.22 -6.84
C LEU A 89 3.53 -5.64 -6.72
N ASN A 90 2.66 -6.34 -6.00
CA ASN A 90 1.26 -5.93 -5.85
C ASN A 90 1.08 -4.67 -4.97
N LYS A 91 2.12 -4.22 -4.27
CA LYS A 91 2.02 -3.07 -3.34
C LYS A 91 1.97 -1.75 -4.04
N GLY A 92 2.76 -1.55 -5.10
CA GLY A 92 2.66 -0.33 -5.90
C GLY A 92 1.23 -0.10 -6.39
N THR A 93 0.60 -1.15 -6.94
CA THR A 93 -0.80 -1.10 -7.40
C THR A 93 -1.78 -0.78 -6.27
N THR A 94 -1.63 -1.43 -5.12
CA THR A 94 -2.54 -1.23 -3.98
C THR A 94 -2.41 0.19 -3.40
N ILE A 95 -1.19 0.72 -3.28
CA ILE A 95 -0.95 2.08 -2.80
C ILE A 95 -1.49 3.11 -3.80
N LYS A 96 -1.33 2.90 -5.12
CA LYS A 96 -1.98 3.74 -6.15
C LYS A 96 -3.50 3.78 -6.00
N GLN A 97 -4.14 2.64 -5.73
CA GLN A 97 -5.59 2.61 -5.46
C GLN A 97 -5.96 3.43 -4.22
N CYS A 98 -5.12 3.44 -3.18
CA CYS A 98 -5.28 4.33 -2.03
C CYS A 98 -5.15 5.80 -2.43
N CYS A 99 -4.14 6.18 -3.23
CA CYS A 99 -3.98 7.54 -3.74
C CYS A 99 -5.21 8.01 -4.53
N GLN A 100 -5.71 7.20 -5.46
CA GLN A 100 -6.93 7.48 -6.21
C GLN A 100 -8.15 7.61 -5.29
N THR A 101 -8.23 6.78 -4.25
CA THR A 101 -9.30 6.86 -3.27
C THR A 101 -9.30 8.20 -2.57
N THR A 102 -8.14 8.65 -2.11
CA THR A 102 -8.01 9.95 -1.46
C THR A 102 -8.28 11.12 -2.39
N ILE A 103 -7.75 11.10 -3.63
CA ILE A 103 -8.00 12.14 -4.64
C ILE A 103 -9.50 12.32 -4.84
N LEU A 104 -10.24 11.22 -5.00
CA LEU A 104 -11.68 11.28 -5.23
C LEU A 104 -12.47 11.74 -3.99
N SER A 105 -12.02 11.38 -2.78
CA SER A 105 -12.61 11.92 -1.54
C SER A 105 -12.41 13.44 -1.41
N VAL A 106 -11.23 13.95 -1.81
CA VAL A 106 -10.95 15.39 -1.87
C VAL A 106 -11.81 16.08 -2.92
N LEU A 107 -11.90 15.53 -4.14
CA LEU A 107 -12.72 16.08 -5.23
C LEU A 107 -14.21 16.13 -4.88
N LYS A 108 -14.72 15.12 -4.18
CA LYS A 108 -16.11 15.08 -3.70
C LYS A 108 -16.38 15.99 -2.51
N LYS A 109 -15.40 16.79 -2.05
CA LYS A 109 -15.47 17.67 -0.87
C LYS A 109 -15.82 16.93 0.43
N VAL A 110 -15.56 15.61 0.51
CA VAL A 110 -15.79 14.77 1.70
C VAL A 110 -14.63 14.87 2.71
N ALA A 111 -13.69 15.79 2.46
CA ALA A 111 -12.57 16.21 3.32
C ALA A 111 -11.50 15.15 3.64
N LEU A 112 -10.34 15.31 3.01
CA LEU A 112 -9.02 15.10 3.61
C LEU A 112 -8.19 16.35 3.29
N ARG A 113 -8.36 17.43 4.07
CA ARG A 113 -7.57 18.66 3.91
C ARG A 113 -6.09 18.32 4.12
N GLY A 114 -5.21 18.82 3.24
CA GLY A 114 -3.75 18.67 3.38
C GLY A 114 -3.12 17.42 2.76
N TYR A 115 -3.86 16.67 1.93
CA TYR A 115 -3.31 15.52 1.20
C TYR A 115 -3.22 15.78 -0.31
N ASN A 116 -2.02 15.65 -0.89
CA ASN A 116 -1.82 15.68 -2.34
C ASN A 116 -1.55 14.27 -2.88
N GLY A 117 -2.63 13.55 -3.19
CA GLY A 117 -2.54 12.19 -3.74
C GLY A 117 -1.97 12.12 -5.14
N ARG A 118 -2.00 13.22 -5.90
CA ARG A 118 -1.46 13.26 -7.26
C ARG A 118 0.06 13.13 -7.23
N SER A 119 0.71 13.85 -6.31
CA SER A 119 2.16 13.78 -6.13
C SER A 119 2.63 12.39 -5.72
N LEU A 120 1.97 11.75 -4.74
CA LEU A 120 2.36 10.38 -4.36
C LEU A 120 2.08 9.38 -5.49
N SER A 121 0.93 9.48 -6.19
CA SER A 121 0.65 8.61 -7.33
C SER A 121 1.74 8.70 -8.40
N LYS A 122 2.22 9.91 -8.68
CA LYS A 122 3.30 10.16 -9.64
C LYS A 122 4.63 9.55 -9.19
N LEU A 123 4.98 9.67 -7.91
CA LEU A 123 6.18 9.02 -7.35
C LEU A 123 6.12 7.49 -7.47
N ILE A 124 4.96 6.88 -7.18
CA ILE A 124 4.81 5.43 -7.34
C ILE A 124 4.85 5.02 -8.83
N GLU A 125 4.42 5.90 -9.74
CA GLU A 125 4.53 5.66 -11.18
C GLU A 125 5.97 5.76 -11.70
N SER A 126 6.75 6.73 -11.23
CA SER A 126 8.11 6.95 -11.73
C SER A 126 9.17 6.09 -11.04
N GLU A 127 9.11 5.96 -9.72
CA GLU A 127 10.21 5.42 -8.91
C GLU A 127 9.99 3.98 -8.44
N TRP A 128 8.73 3.55 -8.24
CA TRP A 128 8.45 2.24 -7.63
C TRP A 128 9.08 1.05 -8.39
N ARG A 129 9.25 1.20 -9.70
CA ARG A 129 9.88 0.17 -10.53
C ARG A 129 11.35 -0.05 -10.15
N PHE A 130 12.08 1.01 -9.83
CA PHE A 130 13.50 0.95 -9.50
C PHE A 130 13.70 0.49 -8.07
N GLU A 131 12.85 0.95 -7.15
CA GLU A 131 12.99 0.70 -5.71
C GLU A 131 12.49 -0.68 -5.28
N VAL A 132 11.51 -1.24 -5.99
CA VAL A 132 10.82 -2.48 -5.57
C VAL A 132 10.60 -3.44 -6.72
N SER A 133 9.96 -2.99 -7.81
CA SER A 133 9.43 -3.96 -8.79
C SER A 133 10.50 -4.70 -9.59
N ASN A 134 11.60 -4.06 -9.96
CA ASN A 134 12.65 -4.71 -10.75
C ASN A 134 13.28 -5.87 -9.97
N HIS A 135 13.67 -5.62 -8.72
CA HIS A 135 14.22 -6.62 -7.81
C HIS A 135 13.21 -7.75 -7.57
N ALA A 136 11.97 -7.42 -7.20
CA ALA A 136 10.94 -8.42 -6.96
C ALA A 136 10.57 -9.23 -8.22
N ALA A 137 10.58 -8.63 -9.41
CA ALA A 137 10.28 -9.35 -10.66
C ALA A 137 11.40 -10.34 -11.01
N ASN A 138 12.66 -9.96 -10.77
CA ASN A 138 13.81 -10.85 -10.97
C ASN A 138 13.70 -12.08 -10.05
N ASP A 139 13.44 -11.87 -8.76
CA ASP A 139 13.30 -12.95 -7.78
C ASP A 139 12.16 -13.92 -8.15
N LEU A 140 11.01 -13.38 -8.55
CA LEU A 140 9.85 -14.20 -8.94
C LEU A 140 10.12 -15.05 -10.19
N ASN A 141 10.93 -14.55 -11.12
CA ASN A 141 11.31 -15.30 -12.32
C ASN A 141 12.36 -16.37 -12.00
N SER A 142 13.28 -16.11 -11.08
CA SER A 142 14.25 -17.08 -10.59
C SER A 142 13.59 -18.23 -9.83
N GLU A 143 12.55 -17.98 -9.03
CA GLU A 143 11.79 -19.03 -8.35
C GLU A 143 10.96 -19.91 -9.30
N LYS A 144 10.50 -19.36 -10.44
CA LYS A 144 9.73 -20.11 -11.44
C LYS A 144 10.59 -20.95 -12.39
N GLY A 145 11.88 -20.63 -12.48
CA GLY A 145 12.84 -21.31 -13.36
C GLY A 145 13.54 -22.52 -12.73
N ASN A 146 13.37 -22.73 -11.42
CA ASN A 146 13.84 -23.90 -10.67
C ASN A 146 12.71 -24.93 -10.49
#